data_AF-A0A349UKN6-F1
#
_entry.id   AF-A0A349UKN6-F1
#
_cell.length_a   1.000
_cell.length_b   1.000
_cell.length_c   1.000
_cell.angle_alpha   90.00
_cell.angle_beta   90.00
_cell.angle_gamma   90.00
#
_symmetry.space_group_name_H-M   'P 1'
#
loop_
_entity.id
_entity.type
_entity.pdbx_description
1 polymer ?
#
loop_
_entity_poly.entity_id
_entity_poly.type
_entity_poly.pdbx_seq_one_letter_code
_entity_poly.pdbx_strand_id
1 'polypeptide(L)'
;NFIGNVEGRDLFNGSCDVMICDGFVGNVVLKLIEGMAQSVIKGLLHEVATKMPAAAKMVEMGARSLAERWDFNEYGGAPLLGVNGICIICHGASSDVGIKNAVRSAKNFAATRVNEQITNLLSQASEVADG
;
A
#
# COMPACT_ATOMS: atom_id res chain seq x y z
N ASN A 1 8.46 18.57 3.56
CA ASN A 1 7.29 19.28 4.11
C ASN A 1 6.71 18.40 5.21
N PHE A 2 6.88 18.77 6.48
CA PHE A 2 6.34 18.02 7.63
C PHE A 2 5.12 18.76 8.17
N ILE A 3 3.95 18.12 8.14
CA ILE A 3 2.68 18.77 8.51
C ILE A 3 2.25 18.49 9.97
N GLY A 4 3.08 17.79 10.74
CA GLY A 4 2.76 17.37 12.11
C GLY A 4 2.27 15.94 12.21
N ASN A 5 1.72 15.62 13.38
CA ASN A 5 1.20 14.28 13.69
C ASN A 5 -0.18 14.06 13.07
N VAL A 6 -0.45 12.81 12.72
CA VAL A 6 -1.74 12.35 12.17
C VAL A 6 -2.36 11.30 13.09
N GLU A 7 -3.67 11.16 13.06
CA GLU A 7 -4.41 10.19 13.86
C GLU A 7 -4.97 9.04 13.02
N GLY A 8 -5.50 8.01 13.67
CA GLY A 8 -6.12 6.85 13.00
C GLY A 8 -7.20 7.20 11.97
N ARG A 9 -7.92 8.30 12.19
CA ARG A 9 -8.96 8.79 11.27
C ARG A 9 -8.39 9.36 9.96
N ASP A 10 -7.13 9.80 10.00
CA ASP A 10 -6.47 10.46 8.89
C ASP A 10 -5.95 9.49 7.82
N LEU A 11 -5.91 8.19 8.13
CA LEU A 11 -5.45 7.15 7.19
C LEU A 11 -6.29 7.09 5.90
N PHE A 12 -7.54 7.55 5.94
CA PHE A 12 -8.49 7.37 4.84
C PHE A 12 -9.09 8.67 4.30
N ASN A 13 -8.81 9.82 4.92
CA ASN A 13 -9.44 11.10 4.56
C ASN A 13 -8.57 11.98 3.67
N GLY A 14 -7.35 11.54 3.32
CA GLY A 14 -6.43 12.27 2.45
C GLY A 14 -5.72 13.45 3.13
N SER A 15 -5.63 13.47 4.47
CA SER A 15 -4.94 14.54 5.21
C SER A 15 -3.44 14.66 4.88
N CYS A 16 -2.80 13.62 4.35
CA CYS A 16 -1.39 13.64 3.93
C CYS A 16 -1.08 12.60 2.84
N ASP A 17 0.01 12.83 2.10
CA ASP A 17 0.49 11.92 1.05
C ASP A 17 1.39 10.80 1.60
N VAL A 18 2.11 11.05 2.70
CA VAL A 18 3.09 10.12 3.30
C VAL A 18 2.96 10.13 4.82
N MET A 19 2.71 8.94 5.38
CA MET A 19 2.72 8.70 6.83
C MET A 19 3.96 7.92 7.22
N ILE A 20 4.61 8.33 8.31
CA ILE A 20 5.83 7.70 8.82
C ILE A 20 5.53 7.07 10.18
N CYS A 21 5.91 5.82 10.35
CA CYS A 21 5.84 5.09 11.62
C CYS A 21 6.99 4.08 11.68
N ASP A 22 7.25 3.50 12.85
CA ASP A 22 8.14 2.36 12.95
C ASP A 22 7.51 1.10 12.32
N GLY A 23 8.36 0.10 12.04
CA GLY A 23 7.93 -1.12 11.36
C GLY A 23 6.93 -1.96 12.15
N PHE A 24 6.93 -1.89 13.48
CA PHE A 24 5.97 -2.64 14.30
C PHE A 24 4.58 -2.02 14.19
N VAL A 25 4.47 -0.71 14.42
CA VAL A 25 3.22 0.03 14.29
C VAL A 25 2.67 -0.08 12.86
N GLY A 26 3.52 0.14 11.86
CA GLY A 26 3.13 0.03 10.45
C GLY A 26 2.59 -1.35 10.08
N ASN A 27 3.25 -2.42 10.55
CA ASN A 27 2.78 -3.78 10.30
C ASN A 27 1.43 -4.08 10.99
N VAL A 28 1.27 -3.65 12.25
CA VAL A 28 -0.01 -3.79 12.97
C VAL A 28 -1.13 -3.05 12.25
N VAL A 29 -0.89 -1.79 11.85
CA VAL A 29 -1.87 -0.96 11.14
C VAL A 29 -2.24 -1.58 9.80
N LEU A 30 -1.27 -1.97 8.96
CA LEU A 30 -1.54 -2.58 7.66
C LEU A 30 -2.37 -3.86 7.80
N LYS A 31 -1.98 -4.77 8.71
CA LYS A 31 -2.70 -6.03 8.93
C LYS A 31 -4.09 -5.83 9.53
N LEU A 32 -4.25 -4.82 10.39
CA LEU A 32 -5.56 -4.44 10.91
C LEU A 32 -6.50 -3.98 9.79
N ILE A 33 -6.01 -3.11 8.89
CA ILE A 33 -6.80 -2.60 7.77
C ILE A 33 -7.20 -3.73 6.81
N GLU A 34 -6.25 -4.60 6.44
CA GLU A 34 -6.51 -5.77 5.62
C GLU A 34 -7.58 -6.69 6.25
N GLY A 35 -7.42 -7.04 7.53
CA GLY A 35 -8.35 -7.92 8.23
C GLY A 35 -9.74 -7.31 8.43
N MET A 36 -9.80 -6.00 8.74
CA MET A 36 -11.04 -5.26 8.91
C MET A 36 -11.79 -5.17 7.58
N ALA A 37 -11.13 -4.78 6.48
CA ALA A 37 -11.75 -4.67 5.17
C ALA A 37 -12.35 -6.01 4.72
N GLN A 38 -11.60 -7.11 4.87
CA GLN A 38 -12.10 -8.45 4.55
C GLN A 38 -13.31 -8.84 5.40
N SER A 39 -13.29 -8.56 6.71
CA SER A 39 -14.37 -8.91 7.62
C SER A 39 -15.64 -8.11 7.34
N VAL A 40 -15.53 -6.80 7.09
CA VAL A 40 -16.66 -5.92 6.78
C VAL A 40 -17.31 -6.31 5.45
N ILE A 41 -16.51 -6.53 4.39
CA ILE A 41 -17.02 -6.94 3.08
C ILE A 41 -17.75 -8.29 3.19
N LYS A 42 -17.15 -9.28 3.85
CA LYS A 42 -17.78 -10.60 4.04
C LYS A 42 -19.09 -10.50 4.82
N GLY A 43 -19.11 -9.73 5.91
CA GLY A 43 -20.32 -9.52 6.71
C GLY A 43 -21.43 -8.84 5.91
N LEU A 44 -21.09 -7.80 5.13
CA LEU A 44 -22.04 -7.11 4.27
C LEU A 44 -22.64 -8.05 3.22
N LEU A 45 -21.80 -8.82 2.53
CA LEU A 45 -22.25 -9.78 1.52
C LEU A 45 -23.17 -10.84 2.13
N HIS A 46 -22.85 -11.33 3.33
CA HIS A 46 -23.70 -12.29 4.04
C HIS A 46 -25.07 -11.72 4.42
N GLU A 47 -25.11 -10.50 4.95
CA GLU A 47 -26.36 -9.81 5.31
C GLU A 47 -27.23 -9.54 4.09
N VAL A 48 -26.64 -9.09 2.97
CA VAL A 48 -27.37 -8.86 1.73
C VAL A 48 -27.88 -10.18 1.15
N ALA A 49 -27.06 -11.23 1.13
CA ALA A 49 -27.48 -12.55 0.65
C ALA A 49 -28.68 -13.11 1.45
N THR A 50 -28.71 -12.84 2.75
CA THR A 50 -29.76 -13.33 3.66
C THR A 50 -31.04 -12.49 3.59
N LYS A 51 -30.92 -11.15 3.62
CA LYS A 51 -32.07 -10.23 3.72
C LYS A 51 -32.59 -9.75 2.36
N MET A 52 -31.73 -9.72 1.35
CA MET A 52 -32.04 -9.22 0.01
C MET A 52 -31.47 -10.14 -1.10
N PRO A 53 -31.92 -11.41 -1.21
CA PRO A 53 -31.33 -12.38 -2.14
C PRO A 53 -31.33 -11.92 -3.61
N ALA A 54 -32.36 -11.17 -4.00
CA ALA A 54 -32.48 -10.61 -5.35
C ALA A 54 -31.37 -9.59 -5.69
N ALA A 55 -30.81 -8.89 -4.68
CA ALA A 55 -29.72 -7.92 -4.86
C ALA A 55 -28.33 -8.53 -4.64
N ALA A 56 -28.24 -9.71 -4.02
CA ALA A 56 -26.99 -10.33 -3.59
C ALA A 56 -25.94 -10.42 -4.69
N LYS A 57 -26.32 -10.93 -5.87
CA LYS A 57 -25.41 -11.06 -7.01
C LYS A 57 -24.87 -9.72 -7.52
N MET A 58 -25.70 -8.68 -7.53
CA MET A 58 -25.28 -7.35 -7.96
C MET A 58 -24.29 -6.73 -6.97
N VAL A 59 -24.56 -6.85 -5.67
CA VAL A 59 -23.67 -6.35 -4.62
C VAL A 59 -22.35 -7.13 -4.61
N GLU A 60 -22.39 -8.45 -4.81
CA GLU A 60 -21.19 -9.28 -4.92
C GLU A 60 -20.30 -8.85 -6.09
N MET A 61 -20.90 -8.60 -7.27
CA MET A 61 -20.14 -8.08 -8.42
C MET A 61 -19.51 -6.72 -8.13
N GLY A 62 -20.24 -5.82 -7.47
CA GLY A 62 -19.71 -4.51 -7.06
C GLY A 62 -18.57 -4.62 -6.05
N ALA A 63 -18.74 -5.46 -5.03
CA ALA A 63 -17.72 -5.74 -4.01
C ALA A 63 -16.46 -6.35 -4.63
N ARG A 64 -16.61 -7.26 -5.60
CA ARG A 64 -15.49 -7.82 -6.34
C ARG A 64 -14.75 -6.77 -7.16
N SER A 65 -15.48 -5.91 -7.87
CA SER A 65 -14.84 -4.82 -8.63
C SER A 65 -14.09 -3.82 -7.73
N LEU A 66 -14.62 -3.55 -6.54
CA LEU A 66 -13.93 -2.76 -5.53
C LEU A 66 -12.67 -3.46 -5.01
N ALA A 67 -12.77 -4.76 -4.71
CA ALA A 67 -11.63 -5.56 -4.27
C ALA A 67 -10.51 -5.60 -5.33
N GLU A 68 -10.87 -5.70 -6.62
CA GLU A 68 -9.91 -5.64 -7.73
C GLU A 68 -9.18 -4.28 -7.81
N ARG A 69 -9.88 -3.16 -7.54
CA ARG A 69 -9.25 -1.83 -7.46
C ARG A 69 -8.35 -1.63 -6.25
N TRP A 70 -8.60 -2.36 -5.18
CA TRP A 70 -7.80 -2.33 -3.95
C TRP A 70 -6.75 -3.44 -3.92
N ASP A 71 -6.64 -4.22 -5.00
CA ASP A 71 -5.68 -5.30 -5.08
C ASP A 71 -4.26 -4.73 -5.23
N PHE A 72 -3.44 -4.96 -4.20
CA PHE A 72 -2.02 -4.63 -4.17
C PHE A 72 -1.23 -5.25 -5.33
N ASN A 73 -1.77 -6.25 -6.04
CA ASN A 73 -1.20 -6.78 -7.27
C ASN A 73 -1.01 -5.73 -8.37
N GLU A 74 -1.77 -4.62 -8.38
CA GLU A 74 -1.56 -3.55 -9.37
C GLU A 74 -0.19 -2.87 -9.25
N TYR A 75 0.36 -2.77 -8.04
CA TYR A 75 1.68 -2.20 -7.79
C TYR A 75 2.81 -3.23 -7.85
N GLY A 76 2.47 -4.52 -7.67
CA GLY A 76 3.38 -5.66 -7.83
C GLY A 76 4.35 -5.89 -6.67
N GLY A 77 4.30 -5.08 -5.61
CA GLY A 77 5.14 -5.25 -4.43
C GLY A 77 5.50 -3.91 -3.78
N ALA A 78 6.08 -3.98 -2.59
CA ALA A 78 6.54 -2.82 -1.85
C ALA A 78 8.04 -2.58 -2.12
N PRO A 79 8.47 -1.35 -2.43
CA PRO A 79 9.90 -1.05 -2.53
C PRO A 79 10.57 -1.12 -1.14
N LEU A 80 11.66 -1.87 -1.04
CA LEU A 80 12.54 -1.86 0.12
C LEU A 80 13.55 -0.72 -0.04
N LEU A 81 13.28 0.41 0.62
CA LEU A 81 14.16 1.57 0.62
C LEU A 81 15.32 1.42 1.61
N GLY A 82 16.41 2.14 1.38
CA GLY A 82 17.59 2.14 2.25
C GLY A 82 18.62 1.06 1.95
N VAL A 83 18.41 0.24 0.91
CA VAL A 83 19.43 -0.67 0.37
C VAL A 83 20.21 0.00 -0.76
N ASN A 84 21.45 -0.44 -1.01
CA ASN A 84 22.25 0.07 -2.13
C ASN A 84 21.78 -0.53 -3.48
N GLY A 85 20.59 -0.15 -3.93
CA GLY A 85 20.00 -0.62 -5.17
C GLY A 85 18.49 -0.54 -5.19
N ILE A 86 17.87 -1.29 -6.11
CA ILE A 86 16.41 -1.38 -6.26
C ILE A 86 15.98 -2.76 -5.81
N CYS A 87 15.17 -2.82 -4.75
CA CYS A 87 14.61 -4.06 -4.23
C CYS A 87 13.09 -3.90 -4.10
N ILE A 88 12.33 -4.80 -4.73
CA ILE A 88 10.87 -4.84 -4.66
C ILE A 88 10.46 -6.14 -3.96
N ILE A 89 9.81 -6.02 -2.80
CA ILE A 89 9.31 -7.15 -2.03
C ILE A 89 7.90 -7.49 -2.52
N CYS A 90 7.78 -8.62 -3.20
CA CYS A 90 6.50 -9.15 -3.66
C CYS A 90 5.79 -9.91 -2.53
N HIS A 91 4.46 -10.02 -2.60
CA HIS A 91 3.72 -10.86 -1.66
C HIS A 91 3.97 -12.35 -1.94
N GLY A 92 3.97 -13.21 -0.92
CA GLY A 92 4.25 -14.64 -1.10
C GLY A 92 3.25 -15.36 -2.03
N ALA A 93 2.02 -14.84 -2.13
CA ALA A 93 0.98 -15.33 -3.02
C ALA A 93 0.87 -14.52 -4.34
N SER A 94 1.92 -13.82 -4.76
CA SER A 94 1.89 -12.99 -5.97
C SER A 94 1.63 -13.82 -7.22
N SER A 95 0.69 -13.35 -8.04
CA SER A 95 0.40 -13.92 -9.36
C SER A 95 1.45 -13.50 -10.40
N ASP A 96 1.38 -14.09 -11.59
CA ASP A 96 2.13 -13.67 -12.77
C ASP A 96 1.94 -12.17 -13.09
N VAL A 97 0.72 -11.66 -12.91
CA VAL A 97 0.40 -10.23 -13.03
C VAL A 97 1.12 -9.40 -11.96
N GLY A 98 1.14 -9.86 -10.71
CA GLY A 98 1.86 -9.22 -9.61
C GLY A 98 3.36 -9.11 -9.89
N ILE A 99 3.99 -10.21 -10.34
CA ILE A 99 5.41 -10.22 -10.70
C ILE A 99 5.70 -9.31 -11.91
N LYS A 100 4.85 -9.32 -12.95
CA LYS A 100 4.98 -8.40 -14.08
C LYS A 100 4.97 -6.94 -13.62
N ASN A 101 4.07 -6.60 -12.71
CA ASN A 101 3.96 -5.25 -12.15
C ASN A 101 5.17 -4.91 -11.26
N ALA A 102 5.71 -5.87 -10.51
CA ALA A 102 6.93 -5.69 -9.71
C ALA A 102 8.13 -5.29 -10.60
N VAL A 103 8.32 -6.00 -11.72
CA VAL A 103 9.37 -5.71 -12.70
C VAL A 103 9.17 -4.33 -13.33
N ARG A 104 7.92 -3.97 -13.64
CA ARG A 104 7.59 -2.62 -14.13
C ARG A 104 7.93 -1.55 -13.09
N SER A 105 7.60 -1.77 -11.83
CA SER A 105 7.94 -0.86 -10.72
C SER A 105 9.46 -0.72 -10.58
N ALA A 106 10.21 -1.83 -10.61
CA ALA A 106 11.67 -1.80 -10.59
C ALA A 106 12.28 -1.01 -11.76
N LYS A 107 11.74 -1.21 -12.98
CA LYS A 107 12.14 -0.44 -14.17
C LYS A 107 11.87 1.05 -13.99
N ASN A 108 10.72 1.43 -13.43
CA ASN A 108 10.39 2.82 -13.17
C ASN A 108 11.37 3.44 -12.16
N PHE A 109 11.66 2.75 -11.05
CA PHE A 109 12.66 3.18 -10.06
C PHE A 109 14.05 3.39 -10.67
N ALA A 110 14.44 2.51 -11.61
CA ALA A 110 15.71 2.64 -12.33
C ALA A 110 15.70 3.86 -13.27
N ALA A 111 14.61 4.06 -14.02
CA ALA A 111 14.47 5.16 -14.96
C ALA A 111 14.44 6.53 -14.27
N THR A 112 13.79 6.61 -13.10
CA THR A 112 13.70 7.85 -12.31
C THR A 112 14.87 8.04 -11.35
N ARG A 113 15.76 7.05 -11.21
CA ARG A 113 16.97 7.09 -10.38
C ARG A 113 16.68 7.44 -8.92
N VAL A 114 15.60 6.87 -8.37
CA VAL A 114 15.15 7.16 -6.99
C VAL A 114 16.24 6.90 -5.96
N ASN A 115 16.99 5.81 -6.09
CA ASN A 115 18.05 5.49 -5.14
C ASN A 115 19.16 6.56 -5.13
N GLU A 116 19.61 7.01 -6.30
CA GLU A 116 20.61 8.09 -6.42
C GLU A 116 20.11 9.39 -5.80
N GLN A 117 18.83 9.74 -6.03
CA GLN A 117 18.22 10.93 -5.45
C GLN A 117 18.18 10.86 -3.92
N ILE A 118 17.79 9.71 -3.35
CA ILE A 118 17.78 9.49 -1.90
C ILE A 118 19.19 9.63 -1.34
N THR A 119 20.20 8.96 -1.94
CA THR A 119 21.59 9.05 -1.48
C THR A 119 22.10 10.49 -1.52
N ASN A 120 21.89 11.20 -2.62
CA ASN A 120 22.34 12.58 -2.78
C ASN A 120 21.71 13.52 -1.73
N LEU A 121 20.41 13.36 -1.46
CA LEU A 121 19.70 14.17 -0.45
C LEU A 121 20.18 13.87 0.97
N LEU A 122 20.44 12.60 1.29
CA LEU A 122 20.95 12.21 2.60
C LEU A 122 22.37 12.75 2.84
N SER A 123 23.25 12.70 1.83
CA SER A 123 24.60 13.27 1.93
C SER A 123 24.57 14.77 2.23
N GLN A 124 23.70 15.52 1.55
CA GLN A 124 23.52 16.96 1.80
C GLN A 124 22.96 17.24 3.21
N ALA A 125 22.02 16.42 3.68
CA ALA A 125 21.44 16.59 5.01
C ALA A 125 22.45 16.29 6.13
N SER A 126 23.33 15.29 5.94
CA SER A 126 24.40 14.97 6.90
C SER A 126 25.41 16.10 7.02
N GLU A 127 25.81 16.73 5.92
CA GLU A 127 26.73 17.88 5.95
C GLU A 127 26.17 19.09 6.73
N VAL A 128 24.85 19.27 6.74
CA VAL A 128 24.18 20.35 7.50
C VAL A 128 24.02 20.00 8.99
N ALA A 129 23.97 18.72 9.35
CA ALA A 129 23.83 18.28 10.73
C ALA A 129 25.17 18.27 11.49
N ASP A 130 26.29 18.13 10.77
CA ASP A 130 27.65 18.05 11.34
C ASP A 130 28.40 19.41 11.34
N GLY A 131 27.78 20.49 10.86
CA GLY A 131 28.33 21.86 10.83
C GLY A 131 27.58 22.83 11.74
#